data_AF-A0A1V1TLH3-F1
#
_entry.id   AF-A0A1V1TLH3-F1
#
_cell.length_a   1.000
_cell.length_b   1.000
_cell.length_c   1.000
_cell.angle_alpha   90.00
_cell.angle_beta   90.00
_cell.angle_gamma   90.00
#
_symmetry.space_group_name_H-M   'P 1'
#
loop_
_entity.id
_entity.type
_entity.pdbx_description
1 polymer ?
#
loop_
_entity_poly.entity_id
_entity_poly.type
_entity_poly.pdbx_seq_one_letter_code
_entity_poly.pdbx_strand_id
1 'polypeptide(L)'
;MDGPVAHSRLKIQWWRFQRWWRGPWSSPLELRWSLHLLESIGSTHPFRDLLLLLWPVPWWLPCELPDTPRFLRENRKIVEDRYNSAYTLQLIPLWRWRDTPQRSLYRLYECFAAGDGTLVGYETEYFWKHREPTRWQPQLLEDPGEHGDPERRAVLAALIEDLVASFNWRMELGLRRRARLVERASDGTPAPFTPYRCPEWVYTVPRLREPLLISELDPLDEDFLDDSPWKQRNIICGARGDLRTV
;
A
#
# COMPACT_ATOMS: atom_id res chain seq x y z
N MET A 1 -4.41 13.91 74.39
CA MET A 1 -5.37 14.62 73.51
C MET A 1 -5.20 14.02 72.13
N ASP A 2 -6.14 13.17 71.78
CA ASP A 2 -6.15 12.32 70.60
C ASP A 2 -6.35 13.09 69.29
N GLY A 3 -5.73 12.58 68.23
CA GLY A 3 -6.09 12.90 66.86
C GLY A 3 -5.00 12.54 65.85
N PRO A 4 -5.07 11.37 65.19
CA PRO A 4 -4.22 11.09 64.03
C PRO A 4 -4.81 11.78 62.80
N VAL A 5 -4.06 12.71 62.20
CA VAL A 5 -4.36 13.26 60.87
C VAL A 5 -3.80 12.30 59.82
N ALA A 6 -4.63 11.41 59.28
CA ALA A 6 -4.20 10.55 58.18
C ALA A 6 -5.33 10.06 57.27
N HIS A 7 -6.14 10.94 56.67
CA HIS A 7 -7.03 10.52 55.58
C HIS A 7 -7.17 11.57 54.47
N SER A 8 -6.14 11.72 53.63
CA SER A 8 -6.32 12.40 52.33
C SER A 8 -5.42 11.92 51.19
N ARG A 9 -4.49 10.98 51.42
CA ARG A 9 -3.57 10.53 50.35
C ARG A 9 -4.10 9.40 49.47
N LEU A 10 -5.10 8.63 49.94
CA LEU A 10 -5.64 7.49 49.17
C LEU A 10 -6.70 7.89 48.12
N LYS A 11 -7.49 8.96 48.36
CA LYS A 11 -8.48 9.40 47.36
C LYS A 11 -7.83 10.00 46.12
N ILE A 12 -6.71 10.73 46.25
CA ILE A 12 -6.02 11.36 45.12
C ILE A 12 -5.41 10.33 44.16
N GLN A 13 -5.06 9.13 44.64
CA GLN A 13 -4.61 8.02 43.78
C GLN A 13 -5.76 7.38 43.00
N TRP A 14 -6.91 7.14 43.64
CA TRP A 14 -8.06 6.52 42.96
C TRP A 14 -8.65 7.39 41.85
N TRP A 15 -8.68 8.72 42.03
CA TRP A 15 -9.13 9.63 40.96
C TRP A 15 -8.12 9.72 39.81
N ARG A 16 -6.81 9.62 40.07
CA ARG A 16 -5.79 9.54 39.01
C ARG A 16 -5.83 8.19 38.29
N PHE A 17 -6.13 7.11 39.00
CA PHE A 17 -6.33 5.78 38.41
C PHE A 17 -7.63 5.70 37.60
N GLN A 18 -8.75 6.24 38.11
CA GLN A 18 -10.00 6.35 37.36
C GLN A 18 -9.89 7.29 36.17
N ARG A 19 -9.13 8.39 36.27
CA ARG A 19 -8.87 9.30 35.15
C ARG A 19 -7.88 8.70 34.14
N TRP A 20 -6.93 7.89 34.61
CA TRP A 20 -6.13 7.02 33.76
C TRP A 20 -7.04 6.02 33.05
N TRP A 21 -7.99 5.38 33.74
CA TRP A 21 -8.99 4.41 33.20
C TRP A 21 -10.14 5.02 32.36
N ARG A 22 -10.43 6.31 32.50
CA ARG A 22 -11.51 7.04 31.79
C ARG A 22 -11.02 8.09 30.78
N GLY A 23 -9.72 8.32 30.65
CA GLY A 23 -9.17 9.06 29.51
C GLY A 23 -9.44 8.30 28.21
N PRO A 24 -9.33 8.91 27.01
CA PRO A 24 -9.37 8.12 25.80
C PRO A 24 -8.15 7.21 25.81
N TRP A 25 -8.35 5.93 26.16
CA TRP A 25 -7.37 4.89 25.93
C TRP A 25 -7.29 4.66 24.42
N SER A 26 -6.75 5.63 23.70
CA SER A 26 -6.09 5.38 22.43
C SER A 26 -4.81 4.62 22.77
N SER A 27 -4.95 3.33 23.12
CA SER A 27 -3.83 2.41 23.00
C SER A 27 -3.29 2.58 21.57
N PRO A 28 -1.97 2.65 21.32
CA PRO A 28 -1.44 2.86 19.97
C PRO A 28 -1.94 1.83 18.94
N LEU A 29 -2.43 0.68 19.41
CA LEU A 29 -3.03 -0.39 18.62
C LEU A 29 -4.51 -0.20 18.32
N GLU A 30 -5.16 0.80 18.92
CA GLU A 30 -6.57 1.15 18.77
C GLU A 30 -7.49 -0.08 18.73
N LEU A 31 -7.33 -1.00 19.69
CA LEU A 31 -7.95 -2.33 19.62
C LEU A 31 -9.48 -2.30 19.50
N ARG A 32 -10.14 -1.37 20.23
CA ARG A 32 -11.59 -1.18 20.14
C ARG A 32 -12.03 -0.70 18.77
N TRP A 33 -11.29 0.27 18.21
CA TRP A 33 -11.54 0.78 16.88
C TRP A 33 -11.28 -0.30 15.82
N SER A 34 -10.20 -1.05 15.98
CA SER A 34 -9.85 -2.20 15.11
C SER A 34 -10.96 -3.24 15.10
N LEU A 35 -11.54 -3.56 16.26
CA LEU A 35 -12.69 -4.46 16.35
C LEU A 35 -13.91 -3.91 15.61
N HIS A 36 -14.25 -2.64 15.81
CA HIS A 36 -15.35 -1.99 15.08
C HIS A 36 -15.13 -1.98 13.57
N LEU A 37 -13.89 -1.77 13.11
CA LEU A 37 -13.56 -1.85 11.69
C LEU A 37 -13.74 -3.27 11.15
N LEU A 38 -13.31 -4.30 11.89
CA LEU A 38 -13.51 -5.70 11.52
C LEU A 38 -15.00 -6.09 11.46
N GLU A 39 -15.82 -5.55 12.36
CA GLU A 39 -17.28 -5.70 12.30
C GLU A 39 -17.87 -5.00 11.06
N SER A 40 -17.39 -3.80 10.74
CA SER A 40 -17.92 -3.01 9.61
C SER A 40 -17.65 -3.63 8.24
N ILE A 41 -16.55 -4.38 8.08
CA ILE A 41 -16.24 -5.12 6.85
C ILE A 41 -16.96 -6.47 6.75
N GLY A 42 -17.81 -6.80 7.73
CA GLY A 42 -18.56 -8.06 7.74
C GLY A 42 -17.73 -9.29 8.07
N SER A 43 -16.64 -9.16 8.85
CA SER A 43 -15.92 -10.33 9.36
C SER A 43 -16.89 -11.24 10.14
N THR A 44 -16.88 -12.53 9.82
CA THR A 44 -17.70 -13.53 10.53
C THR A 44 -17.29 -13.65 12.01
N HIS A 45 -16.01 -13.42 12.30
CA HIS A 45 -15.45 -13.59 13.64
C HIS A 45 -14.45 -12.46 13.98
N PRO A 46 -14.92 -11.22 14.20
CA PRO A 46 -14.06 -10.05 14.35
C PRO A 46 -13.11 -10.16 15.55
N PHE A 47 -13.55 -10.78 16.65
CA PHE A 47 -12.68 -11.05 17.79
C PHE A 47 -11.57 -12.06 17.46
N ARG A 48 -11.88 -13.11 16.68
CA ARG A 48 -10.89 -14.10 16.26
C ARG A 48 -9.86 -13.45 15.33
N ASP A 49 -10.31 -12.63 14.39
CA ASP A 49 -9.43 -11.95 13.45
C ASP A 49 -8.51 -10.95 14.17
N LEU A 50 -9.04 -10.21 15.15
CA LEU A 50 -8.23 -9.35 16.00
C LEU A 50 -7.19 -10.14 16.80
N LEU A 51 -7.56 -11.30 17.34
CA LEU A 51 -6.62 -12.19 18.02
C LEU A 51 -5.55 -12.74 17.07
N LEU A 52 -5.90 -13.06 15.82
CA LEU A 52 -4.94 -13.46 14.79
C LEU A 52 -3.98 -12.33 14.42
N LEU A 53 -4.44 -11.07 14.40
CA LEU A 53 -3.56 -9.91 14.20
C LEU A 53 -2.60 -9.68 15.36
N LEU A 54 -3.03 -10.00 16.59
CA LEU A 54 -2.18 -9.95 17.79
C LEU A 54 -1.23 -11.15 17.88
N TRP A 55 -1.53 -12.24 17.17
CA TRP A 55 -0.74 -13.45 17.23
C TRP A 55 0.61 -13.28 16.51
N PRO A 56 1.75 -13.57 17.18
CA PRO A 56 3.06 -13.18 16.66
C PRO A 56 3.60 -14.06 15.52
N VAL A 57 3.00 -15.23 15.22
CA VAL A 57 3.54 -16.20 14.26
C VAL A 57 2.50 -16.68 13.23
N PRO A 58 2.70 -16.48 11.92
CA PRO A 58 3.79 -15.69 11.31
C PRO A 58 3.66 -14.22 11.70
N TRP A 59 4.76 -13.48 11.79
CA TRP A 59 4.69 -12.05 12.12
C TRP A 59 4.14 -11.23 10.95
N TRP A 60 4.52 -11.61 9.73
CA TRP A 60 4.01 -10.99 8.51
C TRP A 60 2.76 -11.70 8.01
N LEU A 61 1.87 -10.94 7.40
CA LEU A 61 0.74 -11.52 6.68
C LEU A 61 1.24 -12.33 5.48
N PRO A 62 0.60 -13.47 5.14
CA PRO A 62 1.02 -14.30 4.03
C PRO A 62 0.96 -13.51 2.71
N CYS A 63 1.99 -13.69 1.89
CA CYS A 63 2.11 -13.07 0.58
C CYS A 63 1.83 -14.14 -0.48
N GLU A 64 0.59 -14.21 -0.92
CA GLU A 64 0.14 -15.12 -1.95
C GLU A 64 0.38 -14.50 -3.33
N LEU A 65 0.78 -15.32 -4.28
CA LEU A 65 1.02 -14.87 -5.65
C LEU A 65 -0.33 -14.54 -6.31
N PRO A 66 -0.48 -13.37 -6.94
CA PRO A 66 -1.77 -12.93 -7.47
C PRO A 66 -2.17 -13.75 -8.69
N ASP A 67 -3.42 -13.66 -9.13
CA ASP A 67 -3.90 -14.38 -10.31
C ASP A 67 -3.29 -13.86 -11.63
N THR A 68 -3.54 -14.54 -12.75
CA THR A 68 -3.05 -14.09 -14.08
C THR A 68 -3.78 -12.83 -14.55
N PRO A 69 -3.13 -11.96 -15.34
CA PRO A 69 -3.72 -10.66 -15.67
C PRO A 69 -4.99 -10.81 -16.52
N ARG A 70 -5.02 -11.80 -17.43
CA ARG A 70 -6.21 -12.12 -18.23
C ARG A 70 -7.41 -12.56 -17.38
N PHE A 71 -7.15 -13.41 -16.39
CA PHE A 71 -8.20 -13.87 -15.48
C PHE A 71 -8.80 -12.72 -14.69
N LEU A 72 -7.96 -11.83 -14.16
CA LEU A 72 -8.39 -10.67 -13.39
C LEU A 72 -9.16 -9.65 -14.23
N ARG A 73 -8.73 -9.46 -15.49
CA ARG A 73 -9.44 -8.61 -16.46
C ARG A 73 -10.86 -9.11 -16.73
N GLU A 74 -11.02 -10.42 -16.92
CA GLU A 74 -12.32 -11.04 -17.17
C GLU A 74 -13.21 -11.07 -15.92
N ASN A 75 -12.59 -11.14 -14.74
CA ASN A 75 -13.27 -11.28 -13.45
C ASN A 75 -13.07 -10.06 -12.54
N ARG A 76 -13.21 -8.85 -13.10
CA ARG A 76 -13.02 -7.57 -12.38
C ARG A 76 -13.72 -7.52 -11.02
N LYS A 77 -14.95 -8.06 -10.94
CA LYS A 77 -15.75 -8.06 -9.71
C LYS A 77 -15.07 -8.79 -8.54
N ILE A 78 -14.24 -9.80 -8.81
CA ILE A 78 -13.48 -10.50 -7.76
C ILE A 78 -12.50 -9.53 -7.07
N VAL A 79 -11.86 -8.66 -7.86
CA VAL A 79 -10.91 -7.66 -7.36
C VAL A 79 -11.66 -6.59 -6.57
N GLU A 80 -12.78 -6.10 -7.10
CA GLU A 80 -13.65 -5.17 -6.37
C GLU A 80 -14.09 -5.76 -5.03
N ASP A 81 -14.64 -6.97 -5.01
CA ASP A 81 -15.11 -7.62 -3.78
C ASP A 81 -13.96 -7.87 -2.78
N ARG A 82 -12.76 -8.23 -3.25
CA ARG A 82 -11.57 -8.47 -2.43
C ARG A 82 -11.04 -7.18 -1.80
N TYR A 83 -11.06 -6.07 -2.54
CA TYR A 83 -10.40 -4.82 -2.15
C TYR A 83 -11.33 -3.69 -1.70
N ASN A 84 -12.64 -3.85 -1.87
CA ASN A 84 -13.64 -2.97 -1.26
C ASN A 84 -13.47 -2.90 0.27
N SER A 85 -12.96 -3.95 0.91
CA SER A 85 -12.68 -3.95 2.36
C SER A 85 -11.22 -3.64 2.71
N ALA A 86 -10.33 -3.57 1.71
CA ALA A 86 -8.90 -3.41 1.96
C ALA A 86 -8.54 -2.03 2.50
N TYR A 87 -9.23 -0.97 2.08
CA TYR A 87 -9.06 0.36 2.66
C TYR A 87 -9.33 0.34 4.17
N THR A 88 -10.39 -0.37 4.60
CA THR A 88 -10.77 -0.49 6.00
C THR A 88 -9.72 -1.26 6.79
N LEU A 89 -9.15 -2.31 6.19
CA LEU A 89 -8.05 -3.07 6.79
C LEU A 89 -6.77 -2.21 6.94
N GLN A 90 -6.47 -1.35 5.98
CA GLN A 90 -5.32 -0.43 6.05
C GLN A 90 -5.45 0.61 7.17
N LEU A 91 -6.67 0.90 7.65
CA LEU A 91 -6.93 1.74 8.82
C LEU A 91 -6.60 1.04 10.14
N ILE A 92 -6.60 -0.30 10.18
CA ILE A 92 -6.27 -1.09 11.38
C ILE A 92 -4.74 -1.02 11.62
N PRO A 93 -4.27 -0.43 12.74
CA PRO A 93 -2.83 -0.24 12.98
C PRO A 93 -2.03 -1.54 12.96
N LEU A 94 -2.56 -2.60 13.58
CA LEU A 94 -1.92 -3.92 13.65
C LEU A 94 -1.81 -4.59 12.28
N TRP A 95 -2.88 -4.51 11.46
CA TRP A 95 -2.86 -5.05 10.11
C TRP A 95 -1.80 -4.35 9.26
N ARG A 96 -1.78 -3.00 9.30
CA ARG A 96 -0.79 -2.19 8.57
C ARG A 96 0.64 -2.46 9.02
N TRP A 97 0.88 -2.67 10.31
CA TRP A 97 2.22 -3.02 10.82
C TRP A 97 2.72 -4.37 10.34
N ARG A 98 1.80 -5.31 10.08
CA ARG A 98 2.11 -6.67 9.65
C ARG A 98 2.08 -6.82 8.13
N ASP A 99 1.70 -5.78 7.41
CA ASP A 99 1.70 -5.77 5.97
C ASP A 99 3.12 -5.63 5.41
N THR A 100 3.28 -5.95 4.13
CA THR A 100 4.57 -5.93 3.44
C THR A 100 4.47 -5.19 2.10
N PRO A 101 5.57 -4.57 1.62
CA PRO A 101 5.57 -3.91 0.32
C PRO A 101 5.27 -4.89 -0.83
N GLN A 102 5.67 -6.17 -0.71
CA GLN A 102 5.37 -7.20 -1.71
C GLN A 102 3.86 -7.45 -1.83
N ARG A 103 3.16 -7.58 -0.70
CA ARG A 103 1.68 -7.72 -0.70
C ARG A 103 1.00 -6.50 -1.29
N SER A 104 1.46 -5.31 -0.93
CA SER A 104 0.94 -4.05 -1.48
C SER A 104 1.13 -3.98 -3.00
N LEU A 105 2.30 -4.38 -3.51
CA LEU A 105 2.53 -4.50 -4.95
C LEU A 105 1.56 -5.49 -5.62
N TYR A 106 1.30 -6.63 -5.02
CA TYR A 106 0.36 -7.61 -5.58
C TYR A 106 -1.08 -7.09 -5.60
N ARG A 107 -1.51 -6.37 -4.57
CA ARG A 107 -2.81 -5.69 -4.59
C ARG A 107 -2.87 -4.63 -5.69
N LEU A 108 -1.81 -3.83 -5.82
CA LEU A 108 -1.69 -2.82 -6.89
C LEU A 108 -1.79 -3.47 -8.27
N TYR A 109 -1.11 -4.61 -8.47
CA TYR A 109 -1.18 -5.41 -9.67
C TYR A 109 -2.60 -5.92 -9.96
N GLU A 110 -3.31 -6.45 -8.96
CA GLU A 110 -4.66 -6.94 -9.15
C GLU A 110 -5.64 -5.82 -9.51
N CYS A 111 -5.53 -4.67 -8.85
CA CYS A 111 -6.31 -3.47 -9.16
C CYS A 111 -6.02 -2.98 -10.60
N PHE A 112 -4.75 -2.98 -11.00
CA PHE A 112 -4.34 -2.59 -12.34
C PHE A 112 -4.85 -3.57 -13.41
N ALA A 113 -4.69 -4.88 -13.19
CA ALA A 113 -5.15 -5.91 -14.12
C ALA A 113 -6.68 -5.92 -14.26
N ALA A 114 -7.41 -5.57 -13.20
CA ALA A 114 -8.85 -5.34 -13.26
C ALA A 114 -9.22 -4.04 -13.99
N GLY A 115 -8.30 -3.10 -14.17
CA GLY A 115 -8.56 -1.79 -14.78
C GLY A 115 -9.27 -0.81 -13.84
N ASP A 116 -9.14 -0.97 -12.52
CA ASP A 116 -9.67 -0.04 -11.53
C ASP A 116 -8.62 1.02 -11.15
N GLY A 117 -8.64 2.14 -11.88
CA GLY A 117 -7.71 3.26 -11.65
C GLY A 117 -7.85 3.91 -10.26
N THR A 118 -9.03 3.83 -9.64
CA THR A 118 -9.26 4.42 -8.31
C THR A 118 -8.54 3.60 -7.23
N LEU A 119 -8.68 2.27 -7.27
CA LEU A 119 -7.98 1.38 -6.36
C LEU A 119 -6.46 1.40 -6.58
N VAL A 120 -6.01 1.54 -7.84
CA VAL A 120 -4.59 1.75 -8.18
C VAL A 120 -4.05 2.99 -7.48
N GLY A 121 -4.76 4.12 -7.54
CA GLY A 121 -4.38 5.36 -6.84
C GLY A 121 -4.29 5.17 -5.33
N TYR A 122 -5.31 4.56 -4.70
CA TYR A 122 -5.31 4.32 -3.25
C TYR A 122 -4.15 3.43 -2.79
N GLU A 123 -3.90 2.33 -3.48
CA GLU A 123 -2.82 1.41 -3.10
C GLU A 123 -1.43 2.04 -3.34
N THR A 124 -1.28 2.86 -4.38
CA THR A 124 -0.07 3.65 -4.63
C THR A 124 0.22 4.63 -3.50
N GLU A 125 -0.81 5.37 -3.07
CA GLU A 125 -0.70 6.31 -1.95
C GLU A 125 -0.42 5.59 -0.63
N TYR A 126 -1.02 4.41 -0.42
CA TYR A 126 -0.74 3.56 0.72
C TYR A 126 0.74 3.12 0.76
N PHE A 127 1.28 2.66 -0.36
CA PHE A 127 2.69 2.29 -0.49
C PHE A 127 3.61 3.48 -0.23
N TRP A 128 3.30 4.64 -0.83
CA TRP A 128 4.09 5.86 -0.70
C TRP A 128 4.14 6.37 0.74
N LYS A 129 3.00 6.46 1.42
CA LYS A 129 2.87 7.07 2.77
C LYS A 129 3.18 6.11 3.91
N HIS A 130 3.70 4.92 3.63
CA HIS A 130 3.81 3.87 4.64
C HIS A 130 4.70 4.22 5.87
N ARG A 131 4.36 3.56 6.98
CA ARG A 131 5.13 3.23 8.21
C ARG A 131 6.67 3.25 8.20
N GLU A 132 7.25 2.74 7.14
CA GLU A 132 8.60 2.18 7.21
C GLU A 132 9.29 2.45 5.88
N PRO A 133 9.72 3.70 5.60
CA PRO A 133 10.22 4.08 4.29
C PRO A 133 11.49 3.32 3.89
N THR A 134 12.27 2.86 4.86
CA THR A 134 13.48 2.05 4.64
C THR A 134 13.16 0.64 4.18
N ARG A 135 12.02 0.07 4.59
CA ARG A 135 11.57 -1.26 4.18
C ARG A 135 10.68 -1.21 2.94
N TRP A 136 9.88 -0.15 2.81
CA TRP A 136 8.96 0.06 1.71
C TRP A 136 9.65 0.73 0.52
N GLN A 137 10.84 0.26 0.16
CA GLN A 137 11.59 0.74 -0.99
C GLN A 137 11.27 -0.13 -2.20
N PRO A 138 10.93 0.45 -3.36
CA PRO A 138 10.69 -0.33 -4.57
C PRO A 138 11.86 -1.24 -4.94
N GLN A 139 13.11 -0.81 -4.70
CA GLN A 139 14.33 -1.59 -4.98
C GLN A 139 14.40 -2.92 -4.20
N LEU A 140 13.69 -3.05 -3.08
CA LEU A 140 13.70 -4.25 -2.25
C LEU A 140 12.58 -5.26 -2.62
N LEU A 141 11.79 -4.97 -3.65
CA LEU A 141 10.73 -5.87 -4.10
C LEU A 141 11.32 -7.14 -4.72
N GLU A 142 10.84 -8.29 -4.26
CA GLU A 142 11.34 -9.60 -4.66
C GLU A 142 10.72 -10.02 -6.00
N ASP A 143 11.49 -10.77 -6.80
CA ASP A 143 10.97 -11.35 -8.03
C ASP A 143 9.93 -12.43 -7.67
N PRO A 144 8.70 -12.37 -8.21
CA PRO A 144 7.70 -13.44 -8.04
C PRO A 144 8.17 -14.81 -8.55
N GLY A 145 9.26 -14.87 -9.32
CA GLY A 145 9.95 -16.07 -9.75
C GLY A 145 9.87 -16.30 -11.25
N GLU A 146 10.96 -16.82 -11.83
CA GLU A 146 11.04 -17.10 -13.28
C GLU A 146 10.10 -18.23 -13.75
N HIS A 147 9.69 -19.12 -12.84
CA HIS A 147 8.77 -20.22 -13.11
C HIS A 147 7.28 -19.82 -13.00
N GLY A 148 7.00 -18.55 -12.69
CA GLY A 148 5.65 -18.01 -12.69
C GLY A 148 5.11 -17.73 -14.09
N ASP A 149 3.86 -17.27 -14.15
CA ASP A 149 3.25 -16.79 -15.39
C ASP A 149 4.03 -15.59 -15.97
N PRO A 150 4.47 -15.64 -17.24
CA PRO A 150 5.29 -14.58 -17.83
C PRO A 150 4.54 -13.26 -17.96
N GLU A 151 3.22 -13.30 -18.19
CA GLU A 151 2.38 -12.10 -18.29
C GLU A 151 2.35 -11.36 -16.94
N ARG A 152 2.12 -12.09 -15.85
CA ARG A 152 2.17 -11.54 -14.48
C ARG A 152 3.51 -10.88 -14.18
N ARG A 153 4.63 -11.55 -14.47
CA ARG A 153 5.98 -11.00 -14.22
C ARG A 153 6.22 -9.75 -15.06
N ALA A 154 5.76 -9.72 -16.31
CA ALA A 154 5.87 -8.55 -17.20
C ALA A 154 5.07 -7.34 -16.68
N VAL A 155 3.82 -7.55 -16.24
CA VAL A 155 2.99 -6.48 -15.68
C VAL A 155 3.57 -5.97 -14.36
N LEU A 156 4.03 -6.86 -13.47
CA LEU A 156 4.68 -6.46 -12.21
C LEU A 156 5.94 -5.62 -12.47
N ALA A 157 6.77 -6.01 -13.43
CA ALA A 157 7.97 -5.26 -13.81
C ALA A 157 7.62 -3.86 -14.33
N ALA A 158 6.65 -3.75 -15.24
CA ALA A 158 6.20 -2.46 -15.76
C ALA A 158 5.57 -1.58 -14.66
N LEU A 159 4.77 -2.16 -13.75
CA LEU A 159 4.22 -1.46 -12.59
C LEU A 159 5.30 -0.88 -11.69
N ILE A 160 6.38 -1.63 -11.42
CA ILE A 160 7.47 -1.15 -10.57
C ILE A 160 8.20 0.03 -11.23
N GLU A 161 8.45 -0.03 -12.54
CA GLU A 161 9.08 1.08 -13.28
C GLU A 161 8.24 2.35 -13.19
N ASP A 162 6.93 2.25 -13.44
CA ASP A 162 6.01 3.37 -13.32
C ASP A 162 5.90 3.88 -11.87
N LEU A 163 5.89 2.97 -10.88
CA LEU A 163 5.86 3.32 -9.46
C LEU A 163 7.10 4.12 -9.06
N VAL A 164 8.27 3.69 -9.50
CA VAL A 164 9.55 4.38 -9.27
C VAL A 164 9.57 5.74 -9.98
N ALA A 165 9.14 5.80 -11.24
CA ALA A 165 9.04 7.06 -11.99
C ALA A 165 8.11 8.05 -11.28
N SER A 166 6.96 7.56 -10.80
CA SER A 166 6.00 8.38 -10.07
C SER A 166 6.53 8.88 -8.72
N PHE A 167 7.26 8.04 -7.98
CA PHE A 167 7.90 8.43 -6.73
C PHE A 167 9.00 9.46 -6.93
N ASN A 168 9.84 9.29 -7.96
CA ASN A 168 10.88 10.25 -8.30
C ASN A 168 10.28 11.60 -8.72
N TRP A 169 9.22 11.59 -9.54
CA TRP A 169 8.47 12.79 -9.88
C TRP A 169 7.91 13.51 -8.64
N ARG A 170 7.33 12.78 -7.68
CA ARG A 170 6.90 13.36 -6.39
C ARG A 170 8.07 14.00 -5.63
N MET A 171 9.23 13.34 -5.61
CA MET A 171 10.42 13.88 -4.95
C MET A 171 10.93 15.16 -5.64
N GLU A 172 10.85 15.23 -6.97
CA GLU A 172 11.17 16.43 -7.74
C GLU A 172 10.25 17.60 -7.42
N LEU A 173 8.97 17.33 -7.14
CA LEU A 173 8.01 18.34 -6.65
C LEU A 173 8.29 18.80 -5.21
N GLY A 174 9.26 18.20 -4.53
CA GLY A 174 9.56 18.50 -3.13
C GLY A 174 8.71 17.71 -2.13
N LEU A 175 7.84 16.80 -2.60
CA LEU A 175 7.07 15.92 -1.73
C LEU A 175 8.02 14.92 -1.08
N ARG A 176 7.75 14.60 0.19
CA ARG A 176 8.53 13.64 0.98
C ARG A 176 7.55 12.74 1.70
N ARG A 177 7.86 11.44 1.78
CA ARG A 177 6.96 10.42 2.38
C ARG A 177 6.48 10.74 3.81
N ARG A 178 7.29 11.49 4.57
CA ARG A 178 7.06 11.77 6.01
C ARG A 178 7.49 13.15 6.46
N ALA A 179 7.93 13.98 5.52
CA ALA A 179 8.45 15.28 5.86
C ALA A 179 7.55 16.35 5.25
N ARG A 180 7.70 17.55 5.80
CA ARG A 180 7.14 18.75 5.21
C ARG A 180 7.59 18.87 3.75
N LEU A 181 6.74 19.44 2.91
CA LEU A 181 7.09 19.85 1.56
C LEU A 181 8.42 20.61 1.61
N VAL A 182 9.39 20.17 0.81
CA VAL A 182 10.66 20.87 0.64
C VAL A 182 10.51 21.74 -0.60
N GLU A 183 10.53 23.05 -0.42
CA GLU A 183 10.38 23.98 -1.53
C GLU A 183 11.51 23.81 -2.56
N ARG A 184 11.16 23.98 -3.83
CA ARG A 184 12.14 24.07 -4.92
C ARG A 184 12.97 25.33 -4.75
N ALA A 185 14.16 25.33 -5.34
CA ALA A 185 14.94 26.56 -5.44
C ALA A 185 14.17 27.60 -6.28
N SER A 186 14.52 28.88 -6.12
CA SER A 186 13.84 30.00 -6.78
C SER A 186 13.91 29.95 -8.32
N ASP A 187 14.87 29.19 -8.86
CA ASP A 187 15.07 28.91 -10.29
C ASP A 187 14.24 27.71 -10.80
N GLY A 188 13.46 27.05 -9.93
CA GLY A 188 12.68 25.85 -10.25
C GLY A 188 13.44 24.54 -10.10
N THR A 189 14.72 24.57 -9.70
CA THR A 189 15.53 23.35 -9.49
C THR A 189 14.96 22.51 -8.35
N PRO A 190 14.75 21.19 -8.53
CA PRO A 190 14.31 20.32 -7.46
C PRO A 190 15.25 20.34 -6.25
N ALA A 191 14.68 20.33 -5.05
CA ALA A 191 15.47 20.20 -3.83
C ALA A 191 16.20 18.84 -3.82
N PRO A 192 17.46 18.76 -3.36
CA PRO A 192 18.25 17.52 -3.38
C PRO A 192 17.49 16.32 -2.81
N PHE A 193 17.53 15.20 -3.55
CA PHE A 193 16.96 13.94 -3.11
C PHE A 193 17.73 12.74 -3.67
N THR A 194 17.60 11.60 -3.01
CA THR A 194 18.09 10.32 -3.53
C THR A 194 16.98 9.67 -4.34
N PRO A 195 17.17 9.42 -5.65
CA PRO A 195 16.14 8.81 -6.47
C PRO A 195 15.94 7.34 -6.09
N TYR A 196 14.68 6.91 -6.14
CA TYR A 196 14.31 5.51 -6.09
C TYR A 196 14.80 4.79 -7.36
N ARG A 197 15.09 3.50 -7.20
CA ARG A 197 15.53 2.60 -8.27
C ARG A 197 14.63 1.36 -8.31
N CYS A 198 14.54 0.73 -9.47
CA CYS A 198 13.90 -0.56 -9.61
C CYS A 198 14.81 -1.67 -9.04
N PRO A 199 14.25 -2.82 -8.62
CA PRO A 199 15.01 -4.05 -8.44
C PRO A 199 15.70 -4.50 -9.72
N GLU A 200 16.85 -5.17 -9.61
CA GLU A 200 17.62 -5.64 -10.77
C GLU A 200 16.83 -6.58 -11.68
N TRP A 201 15.97 -7.44 -11.10
CA TRP A 201 15.20 -8.42 -11.87
C TRP A 201 14.25 -7.77 -12.89
N VAL A 202 13.76 -6.55 -12.61
CA VAL A 202 12.82 -5.82 -13.48
C VAL A 202 13.41 -5.58 -14.87
N TYR A 203 14.72 -5.31 -14.94
CA TYR A 203 15.46 -5.10 -16.19
C TYR A 203 15.70 -6.38 -16.98
N THR A 204 15.59 -7.54 -16.34
CA THR A 204 15.79 -8.85 -16.97
C THR A 204 14.52 -9.42 -17.59
N VAL A 205 13.36 -8.79 -17.33
CA VAL A 205 12.08 -9.31 -17.80
C VAL A 205 11.93 -9.09 -19.32
N PRO A 206 11.79 -10.17 -20.12
CA PRO A 206 11.70 -10.05 -21.57
C PRO A 206 10.35 -9.51 -22.01
N ARG A 207 10.31 -9.01 -23.25
CA ARG A 207 9.08 -8.63 -23.94
C ARG A 207 8.17 -9.85 -24.17
N LEU A 208 6.87 -9.70 -23.95
CA LEU A 208 5.89 -10.76 -24.21
C LEU A 208 5.77 -11.05 -25.71
N ARG A 209 5.61 -12.33 -26.07
CA ARG A 209 5.47 -12.77 -27.46
C ARG A 209 4.19 -12.25 -28.10
N GLU A 210 3.10 -12.29 -27.35
CA GLU A 210 1.79 -11.82 -27.77
C GLU A 210 1.45 -10.52 -27.03
N PRO A 211 0.71 -9.61 -27.67
CA PRO A 211 0.28 -8.38 -27.00
C PRO A 211 -0.70 -8.72 -25.88
N LEU A 212 -0.42 -8.24 -24.67
CA LEU A 212 -1.30 -8.38 -23.52
C LEU A 212 -2.16 -7.13 -23.40
N LEU A 213 -3.46 -7.26 -23.67
CA LEU A 213 -4.42 -6.18 -23.52
C LEU A 213 -4.98 -6.17 -22.08
N ILE A 214 -4.69 -5.15 -21.29
CA ILE A 214 -5.24 -4.96 -19.94
C ILE A 214 -6.50 -4.09 -19.98
N SER A 215 -6.43 -2.95 -20.66
CA SER A 215 -7.57 -2.06 -20.89
C SER A 215 -7.53 -1.54 -22.32
N GLU A 216 -8.70 -1.22 -22.87
CA GLU A 216 -8.79 -0.58 -24.18
C GLU A 216 -8.04 0.76 -24.17
N LEU A 217 -7.38 1.07 -25.29
CA LEU A 217 -6.72 2.35 -25.53
C LEU A 217 -7.77 3.41 -25.86
N ASP A 218 -7.73 4.54 -25.16
CA ASP A 218 -8.41 5.72 -25.66
C ASP A 218 -7.64 6.22 -26.89
N PRO A 219 -8.30 6.48 -28.04
CA PRO A 219 -7.65 7.06 -29.22
C PRO A 219 -6.87 8.35 -28.95
N LEU A 220 -7.19 9.07 -27.87
CA LEU A 220 -6.48 10.28 -27.43
C LEU A 220 -5.11 10.00 -26.77
N ASP A 221 -4.82 8.75 -26.39
CA ASP A 221 -3.61 8.36 -25.67
C ASP A 221 -2.54 7.72 -26.57
N GLU A 222 -2.79 7.54 -27.88
CA GLU A 222 -1.87 6.86 -28.80
C GLU A 222 -0.48 7.53 -28.91
N ASP A 223 -0.44 8.87 -28.87
CA ASP A 223 0.78 9.67 -29.01
C ASP A 223 1.68 9.67 -27.76
N PHE A 224 1.17 9.24 -26.60
CA PHE A 224 1.89 9.29 -25.31
C PHE A 224 2.66 8.00 -24.96
N LEU A 225 2.63 6.99 -25.84
CA LEU A 225 3.04 5.62 -25.50
C LEU A 225 4.41 5.20 -26.00
N ASP A 226 5.11 6.04 -26.77
CA ASP A 226 6.21 5.57 -27.61
C ASP A 226 7.41 4.99 -26.83
N ASP A 227 7.59 5.37 -25.55
CA ASP A 227 8.67 4.88 -24.67
C ASP A 227 8.20 4.30 -23.32
N SER A 228 6.91 3.98 -23.16
CA SER A 228 6.39 3.51 -21.87
C SER A 228 6.91 2.11 -21.49
N PRO A 229 7.09 1.81 -20.18
CA PRO A 229 7.54 0.48 -19.73
C PRO A 229 6.57 -0.65 -20.13
N TRP A 230 5.32 -0.29 -20.42
CA TRP A 230 4.27 -1.16 -20.94
C TRP A 230 4.54 -1.58 -22.38
N LYS A 231 4.83 -0.61 -23.27
CA LYS A 231 5.10 -0.87 -24.69
C LYS A 231 6.36 -1.71 -24.87
N GLN A 232 7.40 -1.46 -24.07
CA GLN A 232 8.63 -2.25 -24.04
C GLN A 232 8.35 -3.75 -23.78
N ARG A 233 7.32 -4.05 -22.98
CA ARG A 233 6.91 -5.42 -22.62
C ARG A 233 5.76 -5.98 -23.45
N ASN A 234 5.33 -5.28 -24.51
CA ASN A 234 4.18 -5.67 -25.36
C ASN A 234 2.84 -5.67 -24.60
N ILE A 235 2.68 -4.76 -23.63
CA ILE A 235 1.45 -4.61 -22.85
C ILE A 235 0.70 -3.39 -23.38
N ILE A 236 -0.60 -3.56 -23.63
CA ILE A 236 -1.52 -2.51 -24.09
C ILE A 236 -2.45 -2.15 -22.94
N CYS A 237 -2.40 -0.89 -22.51
CA CYS A 237 -3.27 -0.31 -21.49
C CYS A 237 -3.57 1.14 -21.85
N GLY A 238 -4.85 1.50 -21.98
CA GLY A 238 -5.30 2.88 -22.18
C GLY A 238 -5.43 3.68 -20.90
N ALA A 239 -5.64 3.03 -19.76
CA ALA A 239 -5.43 3.71 -18.50
C ALA A 239 -3.93 3.93 -18.34
N ARG A 240 -3.44 5.17 -18.45
CA ARG A 240 -2.38 5.60 -17.54
C ARG A 240 -2.87 5.19 -16.16
N GLY A 241 -2.31 4.13 -15.59
CA GLY A 241 -2.39 3.92 -14.16
C GLY A 241 -1.74 5.15 -13.58
N ASP A 242 -2.53 6.20 -13.31
CA ASP A 242 -2.01 7.49 -12.92
C ASP A 242 -1.53 7.37 -11.49
N LEU A 243 -0.41 6.65 -11.33
CA LEU A 243 0.32 6.52 -10.09
C LEU A 243 0.80 7.90 -9.65
N ARG A 244 0.73 8.93 -10.52
CA ARG A 244 1.04 10.34 -10.26
C ARG A 244 -0.14 11.12 -9.69
N THR A 245 -1.25 10.48 -9.33
CA THR A 245 -2.32 11.10 -8.55
C THR A 245 -1.75 11.70 -7.26
N VAL A 246 -1.98 13.00 -7.04
CA VAL A 246 -1.63 13.75 -5.83
C VAL A 246 -2.91 14.20 -5.15
#